data_AF-A0A4Q8LJA0-F1
#
_entry.id   AF-A0A4Q8LJA0-F1
#
_cell.length_a   1.000
_cell.length_b   1.000
_cell.length_c   1.000
_cell.angle_alpha   90.00
_cell.angle_beta   90.00
_cell.angle_gamma   90.00
#
_symmetry.space_group_name_H-M   'P 1'
#
loop_
_entity.id
_entity.type
_entity.pdbx_description
1 polymer ?
#
loop_
_entity_poly.entity_id
_entity_poly.type
_entity_poly.pdbx_seq_one_letter_code
_entity_poly.pdbx_strand_id
1 'polypeptide(L)'
;MLVERQSEAVEALVALAAATRSLLCCYTRELDPGLLDAPPVLEALRTLAVRQRGVEIRILMQDLETPQHAGSALIPLAQRLPTSFQLRLVTEPVDRVYAAAFAVNDTGGHYFRPLGHRIEGEFEPDAPGRSRQLREAFARYWERARPCTELRALGL
;
A
#
# COMPACT_ATOMS: atom_id res chain seq x y z
N MET A 1 -16.22 -9.18 -2.22
CA MET A 1 -15.77 -10.00 -3.38
C MET A 1 -14.58 -10.81 -2.92
N LEU A 2 -14.63 -12.14 -3.05
CA LEU A 2 -13.47 -12.98 -2.79
C LEU A 2 -12.47 -12.80 -3.93
N VAL A 3 -11.20 -12.63 -3.59
CA VAL A 3 -10.08 -12.53 -4.51
C VAL A 3 -9.27 -13.81 -4.40
N GLU A 4 -9.11 -14.52 -5.51
CA GLU A 4 -8.38 -15.79 -5.58
C GLU A 4 -7.35 -15.83 -6.70
N ARG A 5 -7.35 -14.81 -7.58
CA ARG A 5 -6.44 -14.71 -8.72
C ARG A 5 -5.66 -13.40 -8.71
N GLN A 6 -4.46 -13.44 -9.28
CA GLN A 6 -3.60 -12.26 -9.42
C GLN A 6 -4.31 -11.11 -10.15
N SER A 7 -5.07 -11.40 -11.20
CA SER A 7 -5.81 -10.39 -11.97
C SER A 7 -6.88 -9.69 -11.11
N GLU A 8 -7.59 -10.43 -10.26
CA GLU A 8 -8.61 -9.88 -9.36
C GLU A 8 -7.97 -9.01 -8.27
N ALA A 9 -6.81 -9.42 -7.75
CA ALA A 9 -6.05 -8.63 -6.79
C ALA A 9 -5.58 -7.30 -7.40
N VAL A 10 -5.12 -7.33 -8.65
CA VAL A 10 -4.75 -6.13 -9.42
C VAL A 10 -5.97 -5.24 -9.65
N GLU A 11 -7.09 -5.80 -10.09
CA GLU A 11 -8.35 -5.06 -10.29
C GLU A 11 -8.85 -4.42 -8.99
N ALA A 12 -8.77 -5.11 -7.86
CA ALA A 12 -9.12 -4.59 -6.54
C ALA A 12 -8.26 -3.36 -6.17
N LEU A 13 -6.94 -3.42 -6.33
CA LEU A 13 -6.05 -2.29 -6.05
C LEU A 13 -6.29 -1.11 -6.99
N VAL A 14 -6.50 -1.37 -8.28
CA VAL A 14 -6.85 -0.35 -9.26
C VAL A 14 -8.15 0.35 -8.88
N ALA A 15 -9.18 -0.42 -8.50
CA ALA A 15 -10.46 0.12 -8.05
C ALA A 15 -10.32 0.98 -6.78
N LEU A 16 -9.53 0.53 -5.80
CA LEU A 16 -9.25 1.30 -4.59
C LEU A 16 -8.54 2.62 -4.89
N ALA A 17 -7.49 2.59 -5.71
CA ALA A 17 -6.75 3.78 -6.09
C ALA A 17 -7.64 4.76 -6.87
N ALA A 18 -8.48 4.27 -7.79
CA ALA A 18 -9.42 5.10 -8.53
C ALA A 18 -10.42 5.81 -7.61
N ALA A 19 -11.00 5.06 -6.65
CA ALA A 19 -12.00 5.55 -5.70
C ALA A 19 -11.43 6.38 -4.54
N THR A 20 -10.10 6.40 -4.35
CA THR A 20 -9.45 7.19 -3.30
C THR A 20 -9.67 8.68 -3.54
N ARG A 21 -10.05 9.42 -2.49
CA ARG A 21 -10.25 10.87 -2.57
C ARG A 21 -9.06 11.66 -2.02
N SER A 22 -8.49 11.23 -0.89
CA SER A 22 -7.40 11.95 -0.22
C SER A 22 -6.33 11.06 0.40
N LEU A 23 -6.65 9.81 0.74
CA LEU A 23 -5.71 8.93 1.43
C LEU A 23 -5.90 7.47 1.00
N LEU A 24 -4.82 6.87 0.49
CA LEU A 24 -4.68 5.44 0.29
C LEU A 24 -3.60 4.91 1.23
N CYS A 25 -3.95 3.93 2.07
CA CYS A 25 -3.01 3.28 2.97
C CYS A 25 -2.80 1.83 2.52
N CYS A 26 -1.54 1.42 2.36
CA CYS A 26 -1.14 0.05 2.06
C CYS A 26 -0.25 -0.47 3.18
N TYR A 27 -0.72 -1.50 3.88
CA TYR A 27 0.06 -2.28 4.85
C TYR A 27 0.53 -3.55 4.16
N THR A 28 1.84 -3.72 4.02
CA THR A 28 2.46 -4.77 3.23
C THR A 28 3.56 -5.46 4.04
N ARG A 29 3.90 -6.70 3.68
CA ARG A 29 5.00 -7.42 4.33
C ARG A 29 6.35 -6.85 3.88
N GLU A 30 6.57 -6.86 2.57
CA GLU A 30 7.66 -6.18 1.87
C GLU A 30 7.02 -5.07 1.02
N LEU A 31 7.19 -5.07 -0.30
CA LEU A 31 6.46 -4.20 -1.24
C LEU A 31 5.40 -4.93 -2.07
N ASP A 32 4.94 -6.10 -1.62
CA ASP A 32 4.02 -6.96 -2.38
C ASP A 32 4.46 -7.15 -3.85
N PRO A 33 5.65 -7.74 -4.07
CA PRO A 33 6.24 -7.88 -5.39
C PRO A 33 5.29 -8.60 -6.35
N GLY A 34 5.18 -8.09 -7.57
CA GLY A 34 4.25 -8.57 -8.59
C GLY A 34 2.80 -8.09 -8.44
N LEU A 35 2.40 -7.58 -7.27
CA LEU A 35 1.09 -6.96 -7.06
C LEU A 35 1.17 -5.43 -7.12
N LEU A 36 1.97 -4.78 -6.26
CA LEU A 36 2.12 -3.30 -6.32
C LEU A 36 2.98 -2.85 -7.51
N ASP A 37 3.85 -3.75 -8.01
CA ASP A 37 4.65 -3.53 -9.22
C ASP A 37 3.89 -3.90 -10.51
N ALA A 38 2.65 -4.37 -10.42
CA ALA A 38 1.86 -4.67 -11.61
C ALA A 38 1.61 -3.37 -12.40
N PRO A 39 1.85 -3.33 -13.73
CA PRO A 39 1.69 -2.11 -14.51
C PRO A 39 0.33 -1.40 -14.36
N PRO A 40 -0.82 -2.10 -14.31
CA PRO A 40 -2.10 -1.43 -14.07
C PRO A 40 -2.19 -0.75 -12.71
N VAL A 41 -1.59 -1.34 -11.67
CA VAL A 41 -1.57 -0.77 -10.31
C VAL A 41 -0.66 0.45 -10.28
N LEU A 42 0.55 0.37 -10.85
CA LEU A 42 1.47 1.50 -10.95
C LEU A 42 0.83 2.69 -11.67
N GLU A 43 0.14 2.44 -12.79
CA GLU A 43 -0.57 3.49 -13.53
C GLU A 43 -1.72 4.10 -12.74
N ALA A 44 -2.47 3.29 -11.98
CA ALA A 44 -3.54 3.78 -11.11
C ALA A 44 -2.98 4.65 -9.97
N LEU A 45 -1.89 4.22 -9.33
CA LEU A 45 -1.21 4.97 -8.27
C LEU A 45 -0.58 6.27 -8.79
N ARG A 46 0.05 6.23 -9.98
CA ARG A 46 0.57 7.42 -10.67
C ARG A 46 -0.54 8.43 -10.94
N THR A 47 -1.65 7.96 -11.50
CA THR A 47 -2.82 8.79 -11.81
C THR A 47 -3.43 9.41 -10.55
N LEU A 48 -3.48 8.65 -9.45
CA LEU A 48 -3.94 9.13 -8.15
C LEU A 48 -3.02 10.22 -7.58
N ALA A 49 -1.71 10.00 -7.63
CA ALA A 49 -0.70 10.90 -7.06
C ALA A 49 -0.64 12.27 -7.76
N VAL A 50 -0.88 12.34 -9.08
CA VAL A 50 -0.84 13.59 -9.85
C VAL A 50 -2.17 14.38 -9.82
N ARG A 51 -3.16 13.96 -9.03
CA ARG A 51 -4.42 14.71 -8.89
C ARG A 51 -4.15 16.06 -8.23
N GLN A 52 -4.85 17.10 -8.68
CA GLN A 52 -4.71 18.48 -8.17
C GLN A 52 -5.04 18.61 -6.68
N ARG A 53 -5.95 17.77 -6.19
CA ARG A 53 -6.23 17.65 -4.75
C ARG A 53 -5.14 16.77 -4.17
N GLY A 54 -4.19 17.34 -3.43
CA GLY A 54 -3.06 16.61 -2.86
C GLY A 54 -3.52 15.31 -2.19
N VAL A 55 -3.20 14.18 -2.82
CA VAL A 55 -3.49 12.83 -2.31
C VAL A 55 -2.25 12.30 -1.63
N GLU A 56 -2.45 11.62 -0.51
CA GLU A 56 -1.41 10.89 0.18
C GLU A 56 -1.55 9.38 -0.06
N ILE A 57 -0.46 8.76 -0.47
CA ILE A 57 -0.30 7.32 -0.64
C ILE A 57 0.73 6.87 0.38
N ARG A 58 0.26 6.20 1.43
CA ARG A 58 1.10 5.72 2.54
C ARG A 58 1.33 4.23 2.38
N ILE A 59 2.60 3.84 2.29
CA ILE A 59 3.02 2.45 2.17
C ILE A 59 3.84 2.11 3.41
N LEU A 60 3.33 1.15 4.18
CA LEU A 60 3.96 0.66 5.39
C LEU A 60 4.41 -0.78 5.17
N MET A 61 5.70 -1.01 5.31
CA MET A 61 6.34 -2.32 5.13
C MET A 61 6.75 -2.89 6.48
N GLN A 62 6.72 -4.20 6.64
CA GLN A 62 7.25 -4.87 7.84
C GLN A 62 8.75 -5.15 7.75
N ASP A 63 9.23 -5.43 6.54
CA ASP A 63 10.59 -5.84 6.28
C ASP A 63 11.18 -5.11 5.06
N LEU A 64 12.47 -4.78 5.14
CA LEU A 64 13.28 -4.23 4.04
C LEU A 64 14.34 -5.21 3.55
N GLU A 65 14.52 -6.37 4.18
CA GLU A 65 15.71 -7.24 4.00
C GLU A 65 15.67 -8.16 2.77
N THR A 66 14.83 -7.91 1.76
CA THR A 66 14.84 -8.70 0.53
C THR A 66 15.60 -8.04 -0.62
N PRO A 67 16.42 -8.80 -1.40
CA PRO A 67 17.02 -8.33 -2.66
C PRO A 67 16.00 -7.80 -3.69
N GLN A 68 14.72 -8.11 -3.49
CA GLN A 68 13.58 -7.72 -4.33
C GLN A 68 13.33 -6.21 -4.35
N HIS A 69 13.80 -5.45 -3.34
CA HIS A 69 13.73 -3.99 -3.34
C HIS A 69 14.54 -3.35 -4.48
N ALA A 70 15.61 -4.01 -4.94
CA ALA A 70 16.45 -3.48 -6.02
C ALA A 70 15.76 -3.47 -7.40
N GLY A 71 14.60 -4.12 -7.55
CA GLY A 71 13.86 -4.24 -8.81
C GLY A 71 12.41 -3.75 -8.78
N SER A 72 11.91 -3.23 -7.65
CA SER A 72 10.54 -2.73 -7.56
C SER A 72 10.36 -1.45 -8.38
N ALA A 73 9.38 -1.46 -9.29
CA ALA A 73 9.01 -0.31 -10.11
C ALA A 73 8.21 0.75 -9.30
N LEU A 74 7.64 0.36 -8.16
CA LEU A 74 6.99 1.27 -7.22
C LEU A 74 7.99 2.26 -6.58
N ILE A 75 9.23 1.83 -6.29
CA ILE A 75 10.24 2.70 -5.66
C ILE A 75 10.58 3.91 -6.55
N PRO A 76 10.98 3.74 -7.84
CA PRO A 76 11.20 4.87 -8.73
C PRO A 76 9.97 5.78 -8.89
N LEU A 77 8.76 5.23 -8.90
CA LEU A 77 7.52 6.02 -8.95
C LEU A 77 7.38 6.92 -7.71
N ALA A 78 7.55 6.34 -6.53
CA ALA A 78 7.48 7.06 -5.27
C ALA A 78 8.57 8.14 -5.15
N GLN A 79 9.79 7.85 -5.60
CA GLN A 79 10.90 8.80 -5.63
C GLN A 79 10.62 10.00 -6.54
N ARG A 80 9.91 9.81 -7.65
CA ARG A 80 9.51 10.90 -8.57
C ARG A 80 8.33 11.73 -8.06
N LEU A 81 7.54 11.19 -7.12
CA LEU A 81 6.34 11.82 -6.57
C LEU A 81 6.40 11.89 -5.04
N PRO A 82 7.48 12.47 -4.46
CA PRO A 82 7.77 12.37 -3.03
C PRO A 82 6.80 13.16 -2.14
N THR A 83 6.00 14.06 -2.72
CA THR A 83 4.95 14.80 -2.00
C THR A 83 3.68 13.98 -1.81
N SER A 84 3.44 13.00 -2.69
CA SER A 84 2.27 12.13 -2.63
C SER A 84 2.57 10.80 -1.95
N PHE A 85 3.78 10.25 -2.16
CA PHE A 85 4.17 8.96 -1.60
C PHE A 85 4.94 9.11 -0.29
N GLN A 86 4.55 8.32 0.71
CA GLN A 86 5.31 8.13 1.93
C GLN A 86 5.55 6.65 2.17
N LEU A 87 6.82 6.28 2.37
CA LEU A 87 7.24 4.91 2.65
C LEU A 87 7.80 4.85 4.07
N ARG A 88 7.26 3.93 4.87
CA ARG A 88 7.72 3.68 6.24
C ARG A 88 7.94 2.20 6.49
N LEU A 89 8.80 1.90 7.46
CA LEU A 89 9.12 0.56 7.92
C LEU A 89 8.70 0.39 9.39
N VAL A 90 8.01 -0.71 9.67
CA VAL A 90 7.71 -1.15 11.03
C VAL A 90 9.01 -1.46 11.78
N THR A 91 9.19 -0.82 12.92
CA THR A 91 10.39 -0.92 13.76
C THR A 91 10.21 -1.88 14.92
N GLU A 92 9.01 -1.95 15.51
CA GLU A 92 8.77 -2.76 16.70
C GLU A 92 8.62 -4.25 16.35
N PRO A 93 9.39 -5.15 17.00
CA PRO A 93 9.30 -6.59 16.74
C PRO A 93 7.90 -7.17 16.96
N VAL A 94 7.16 -6.64 17.95
CA VAL A 94 5.79 -7.08 18.25
C VAL A 94 4.81 -6.80 17.11
N ASP A 95 5.07 -5.77 16.31
CA ASP A 95 4.23 -5.39 15.19
C ASP A 95 4.57 -6.18 13.92
N ARG A 96 5.78 -6.75 13.83
CA ARG A 96 6.25 -7.57 12.70
C ARG A 96 5.60 -8.96 12.62
N VAL A 97 4.82 -9.35 13.63
CA VAL A 97 4.07 -10.62 13.65
C VAL A 97 2.69 -10.51 13.02
N TYR A 98 2.28 -9.32 12.56
CA TYR A 98 0.97 -9.13 11.94
C TYR A 98 0.93 -9.82 10.57
N ALA A 99 0.30 -11.01 10.49
CA ALA A 99 0.38 -11.83 9.28
C ALA A 99 -0.34 -11.25 8.06
N ALA A 100 -1.30 -10.34 8.28
CA ALA A 100 -2.15 -9.81 7.23
C ALA A 100 -1.50 -8.67 6.45
N ALA A 101 -1.95 -8.47 5.21
CA ALA A 101 -1.67 -7.29 4.41
C ALA A 101 -2.99 -6.69 3.92
N PHE A 102 -3.04 -5.37 3.72
CA PHE A 102 -4.25 -4.73 3.23
C PHE A 102 -3.98 -3.40 2.55
N ALA A 103 -4.87 -3.04 1.63
CA ALA A 103 -5.00 -1.69 1.10
C ALA A 103 -6.38 -1.14 1.50
N VAL A 104 -6.43 0.13 1.90
CA VAL A 104 -7.68 0.78 2.34
C VAL A 104 -7.67 2.24 1.97
N ASN A 105 -8.79 2.75 1.46
CA ASN A 105 -8.95 4.14 1.08
C ASN A 105 -9.83 4.93 2.07
N ASP A 106 -9.92 6.24 1.87
CA ASP A 106 -10.72 7.15 2.68
C ASP A 106 -12.22 7.17 2.31
N THR A 107 -12.62 6.51 1.22
CA THR A 107 -14.00 6.49 0.71
C THR A 107 -14.79 5.24 1.12
N GLY A 108 -14.18 4.31 1.85
CA GLY A 108 -14.85 3.14 2.42
C GLY A 108 -14.50 1.81 1.77
N GLY A 109 -13.62 1.81 0.77
CA GLY A 109 -13.13 0.59 0.12
C GLY A 109 -11.90 0.00 0.81
N HIS A 110 -11.81 -1.33 0.84
CA HIS A 110 -10.61 -2.04 1.26
C HIS A 110 -10.41 -3.35 0.48
N TYR A 111 -9.16 -3.79 0.48
CA TYR A 111 -8.72 -5.12 0.07
C TYR A 111 -7.89 -5.70 1.20
N PHE A 112 -8.39 -6.75 1.84
CA PHE A 112 -7.77 -7.37 3.01
C PHE A 112 -7.34 -8.80 2.71
N ARG A 113 -6.08 -9.12 3.01
CA ARG A 113 -5.50 -10.45 2.85
C ARG A 113 -5.06 -10.97 4.22
N PRO A 114 -5.68 -12.04 4.75
CA PRO A 114 -5.31 -12.60 6.06
C PRO A 114 -3.84 -13.05 6.14
N LEU A 115 -3.27 -13.45 5.00
CA LEU A 115 -1.87 -13.83 4.84
C LEU A 115 -1.23 -12.94 3.77
N GLY A 116 -0.40 -11.99 4.18
CA GLY A 116 0.14 -10.96 3.28
C GLY A 116 1.10 -11.47 2.20
N HIS A 117 1.61 -12.69 2.35
CA HIS A 117 2.44 -13.35 1.32
C HIS A 117 1.62 -14.02 0.21
N ARG A 118 0.29 -14.01 0.30
CA ARG A 118 -0.61 -14.56 -0.72
C ARG A 118 -1.50 -13.48 -1.30
N ILE A 119 -2.24 -13.81 -2.35
CA ILE A 119 -3.25 -12.91 -2.92
C ILE A 119 -4.66 -13.21 -2.43
N GLU A 120 -4.91 -14.33 -1.76
CA GLU A 120 -6.26 -14.65 -1.33
C GLU A 120 -6.72 -13.66 -0.26
N GLY A 121 -7.91 -13.12 -0.49
CA GLY A 121 -8.43 -12.07 0.37
C GLY A 121 -9.82 -11.62 -0.01
N GLU A 122 -10.25 -10.56 0.66
CA GLU A 122 -11.57 -9.98 0.54
C GLU A 122 -11.42 -8.54 0.04
N PHE A 123 -12.02 -8.26 -1.11
CA PHE A 123 -12.19 -6.91 -1.63
C PHE A 123 -13.62 -6.44 -1.45
N GLU A 124 -13.80 -5.33 -0.75
CA GLU A 124 -15.09 -4.66 -0.63
C GLU A 124 -14.94 -3.18 -0.98
N PRO A 125 -15.58 -2.69 -2.06
CA PRO A 125 -15.44 -1.30 -2.49
C PRO A 125 -16.21 -0.31 -1.60
N ASP A 126 -17.20 -0.78 -0.83
CA ASP A 126 -18.07 0.05 0.01
C ASP A 126 -18.38 -0.66 1.34
N ALA A 127 -17.40 -0.61 2.24
CA ALA A 127 -17.48 -1.18 3.59
C ALA A 127 -16.93 -0.17 4.63
N PRO A 128 -17.59 0.98 4.84
CA PRO A 128 -17.02 2.11 5.57
C PRO A 128 -16.64 1.78 7.02
N GLY A 129 -17.40 0.92 7.70
CA GLY A 129 -17.10 0.49 9.06
C GLY A 129 -15.79 -0.29 9.15
N ARG A 130 -15.62 -1.30 8.28
CA ARG A 130 -14.39 -2.12 8.23
C ARG A 130 -13.19 -1.30 7.75
N SER A 131 -13.37 -0.49 6.72
CA SER A 131 -12.32 0.39 6.19
C SER A 131 -11.85 1.42 7.23
N ARG A 132 -12.76 1.93 8.07
CA ARG A 132 -12.38 2.77 9.22
C ARG A 132 -11.51 2.01 10.22
N GLN A 133 -11.90 0.79 10.62
CA GLN A 133 -11.10 -0.03 11.54
C GLN A 133 -9.69 -0.32 10.99
N LEU A 134 -9.58 -0.63 9.70
CA LEU A 134 -8.30 -0.88 9.04
C LEU A 134 -7.44 0.40 8.99
N ARG A 135 -8.03 1.57 8.72
CA ARG A 135 -7.30 2.85 8.77
C ARG A 135 -6.85 3.21 10.18
N GLU A 136 -7.66 2.98 11.20
CA GLU A 136 -7.29 3.18 12.61
C GLU A 136 -6.16 2.22 13.02
N ALA A 137 -6.20 0.96 12.57
CA ALA A 137 -5.10 0.01 12.77
C ALA A 137 -3.82 0.46 12.06
N PHE A 138 -3.93 0.86 10.80
CA PHE A 138 -2.82 1.40 10.02
C PHE A 138 -2.17 2.59 10.71
N ALA A 139 -2.97 3.56 11.19
CA ALA A 139 -2.48 4.76 11.86
C ALA A 139 -1.60 4.42 13.08
N ARG A 140 -2.01 3.45 13.90
CA ARG A 140 -1.22 3.00 15.06
C ARG A 140 0.16 2.51 14.67
N TYR A 141 0.27 1.68 13.62
CA TYR A 141 1.57 1.22 13.14
C TYR A 141 2.36 2.35 12.48
N TRP A 142 1.68 3.22 11.72
CA TRP A 142 2.28 4.34 10.99
C TRP A 142 2.99 5.34 11.91
N GLU A 143 2.40 5.64 13.06
CA GLU A 143 2.95 6.57 14.06
C GLU A 143 4.29 6.08 14.63
N ARG A 144 4.43 4.77 14.83
CA ARG A 144 5.65 4.14 15.38
C ARG A 144 6.69 3.79 14.32
N ALA A 145 6.26 3.66 13.07
CA ALA A 145 7.11 3.30 11.95
C ALA A 145 8.10 4.41 11.59
N ARG A 146 9.31 4.02 11.19
CA ARG A 146 10.33 4.96 10.73
C ARG A 146 10.18 5.26 9.22
N PRO A 147 10.49 6.47 8.76
CA PRO A 147 10.65 6.72 7.32
C PRO A 147 11.75 5.84 6.70
N CYS A 148 11.52 5.37 5.47
CA CYS A 148 12.53 4.66 4.68
C CYS A 148 13.43 5.66 3.96
N THR A 149 14.36 6.28 4.70
CA THR A 149 15.27 7.30 4.17
C THR A 149 16.20 6.78 3.07
N GLU A 150 16.61 5.52 3.17
CA GLU A 150 17.42 4.76 2.23
C GLU A 150 16.72 4.53 0.88
N LEU A 151 15.39 4.66 0.81
CA LEU A 151 14.62 4.57 -0.43
C LEU A 151 14.34 5.94 -1.05
N ARG A 152 14.80 7.04 -0.44
CA ARG A 152 14.71 8.37 -1.08
C ARG A 152 15.69 8.43 -2.24
N ALA A 153 15.33 9.19 -3.27
CA ALA A 153 16.28 9.50 -4.33
C ALA A 153 17.50 10.18 -3.69
N LEU A 154 18.64 9.48 -3.73
CA LEU A 154 19.92 10.12 -3.47
C LEU A 154 20.12 11.09 -4.62
N GLY A 155 20.05 12.39 -4.31
CA GLY A 155 20.24 13.44 -5.30
C GLY A 155 21.52 13.19 -6.09
N LEU A 156 21.42 13.29 -7.41
CA LEU A 156 22.58 13.42 -8.31
C LEU A 156 23.41 14.64 -7.93
#